data_AF-A0A350LNU1-F1
#
_entry.id   AF-A0A350LNU1-F1
#
_cell.length_a   1.000
_cell.length_b   1.000
_cell.length_c   1.000
_cell.angle_alpha   90.00
_cell.angle_beta   90.00
_cell.angle_gamma   90.00
#
_symmetry.space_group_name_H-M   'P 1'
#
loop_
_entity.id
_entity.type
_entity.pdbx_description
1 polymer ?
#
loop_
_entity_poly.entity_id
_entity_poly.type
_entity_poly.pdbx_seq_one_letter_code
_entity_poly.pdbx_strand_id
1 'polypeptide(L)'
;ESRIALPEGMPAASAGLFGYLGYDMIRLVEHLPDVNPDPLGLPDAVMLRPSVVAVLDGVKGEVMVVAPAWVSSGQSARAAYAQAAERGMDAVRDLERALPQSSRALGEAREDAAPVSNFTREGYKAAVEKAKDYIRAGDIFQVVPSQRWTQTFRQPPFSLYRSLRRTNPSPFMFY
;
A
#
# COMPACT_ATOMS: atom_id res chain seq x y z
N GLU A 1 -8.96 -10.32 -17.36
CA GLU A 1 -10.06 -10.36 -16.39
C GLU A 1 -10.27 -9.07 -15.58
N SER A 2 -9.23 -8.25 -15.33
CA SER A 2 -9.39 -6.97 -14.60
C SER A 2 -9.62 -5.73 -15.49
N ARG A 3 -9.59 -5.89 -16.81
CA ARG A 3 -9.86 -4.81 -17.77
C ARG A 3 -11.35 -4.45 -17.70
N ILE A 4 -11.63 -3.17 -17.51
CA ILE A 4 -12.98 -2.62 -17.46
C ILE A 4 -13.04 -1.37 -18.33
N ALA A 5 -14.14 -1.21 -19.06
CA ALA A 5 -14.42 0.04 -19.76
C ALA A 5 -15.00 1.02 -18.74
N LEU A 6 -14.25 2.07 -18.41
CA LEU A 6 -14.75 3.13 -17.54
C LEU A 6 -15.55 4.14 -18.37
N PRO A 7 -16.74 4.55 -17.90
CA PRO A 7 -17.46 5.69 -18.47
C PRO A 7 -16.59 6.96 -18.51
N GLU A 8 -16.87 7.83 -19.47
CA GLU A 8 -16.21 9.13 -19.57
C GLU A 8 -16.42 9.96 -18.29
N GLY A 9 -15.37 10.66 -17.85
CA GLY A 9 -15.41 11.49 -16.64
C GLY A 9 -15.25 10.72 -15.32
N MET A 10 -15.15 9.40 -15.34
CA MET A 10 -14.85 8.61 -14.14
C MET A 10 -13.38 8.73 -13.71
N PRO A 11 -13.09 8.83 -12.41
CA PRO A 11 -11.72 8.76 -11.90
C PRO A 11 -11.00 7.48 -12.33
N ALA A 12 -9.70 7.59 -12.64
CA ALA A 12 -8.90 6.43 -13.05
C ALA A 12 -8.83 5.33 -11.98
N ALA A 13 -8.95 5.71 -10.70
CA ALA A 13 -8.94 4.79 -9.56
C ALA A 13 -10.29 4.08 -9.32
N SER A 14 -11.32 4.32 -10.13
CA SER A 14 -12.67 3.78 -9.92
C SER A 14 -12.77 2.25 -9.99
N ALA A 15 -11.82 1.59 -10.63
CA ALA A 15 -11.72 0.14 -10.66
C ALA A 15 -10.29 -0.28 -11.03
N GLY A 16 -9.79 -1.37 -10.46
CA GLY A 16 -8.44 -1.83 -10.73
C GLY A 16 -7.96 -2.91 -9.76
N LEU A 17 -6.67 -3.21 -9.86
CA LEU A 17 -5.94 -4.00 -8.88
C LEU A 17 -5.10 -3.05 -8.03
N PHE A 18 -5.23 -3.15 -6.71
CA PHE A 18 -4.57 -2.27 -5.76
C PHE A 18 -3.79 -3.11 -4.76
N GLY A 19 -2.56 -2.74 -4.45
CA GLY A 19 -1.72 -3.52 -3.56
C GLY A 19 -0.25 -3.21 -3.77
N TYR A 20 0.61 -4.19 -3.57
CA TYR A 20 2.04 -4.01 -3.72
C TYR A 20 2.70 -5.10 -4.55
N LEU A 21 3.80 -4.70 -5.19
CA LEU A 21 4.81 -5.58 -5.78
C LEU A 21 6.08 -5.38 -4.92
N GLY A 22 6.53 -6.45 -4.27
CA GLY A 22 7.72 -6.47 -3.43
C GLY A 22 8.99 -6.40 -4.26
N TYR A 23 10.09 -5.97 -3.64
CA TYR A 23 11.38 -5.81 -4.32
C TYR A 23 11.86 -7.12 -4.96
N ASP A 24 11.72 -8.25 -4.27
CA ASP A 24 12.22 -9.55 -4.74
C ASP A 24 11.51 -10.08 -6.00
N MET A 25 10.40 -9.47 -6.43
CA MET A 25 9.82 -9.75 -7.77
C MET A 25 10.79 -9.54 -8.92
N ILE A 26 11.80 -8.67 -8.77
CA ILE A 26 12.83 -8.46 -9.79
C ILE A 26 13.53 -9.77 -10.18
N ARG A 27 13.58 -10.75 -9.27
CA ARG A 27 14.22 -12.06 -9.48
C ARG A 27 13.44 -12.96 -10.43
N LEU A 28 12.20 -12.62 -10.77
CA LEU A 28 11.42 -13.28 -11.83
C LEU A 28 11.87 -12.83 -13.23
N VAL A 29 12.58 -11.72 -13.32
CA VAL A 29 13.02 -11.12 -14.58
C VAL A 29 14.54 -11.18 -14.73
N GLU A 30 15.28 -10.99 -13.63
CA GLU A 30 16.73 -10.93 -13.61
C GLU A 30 17.34 -12.00 -12.70
N HIS A 31 18.48 -12.56 -13.11
CA HIS A 31 19.22 -13.49 -12.26
C HIS A 31 20.12 -12.72 -11.29
N LEU A 32 19.70 -12.65 -10.02
CA LEU A 32 20.46 -12.02 -8.95
C LEU A 32 20.94 -13.09 -7.95
N PRO A 33 22.24 -13.46 -7.96
CA PRO A 33 22.79 -14.41 -7.00
C PRO A 33 22.84 -13.80 -5.57
N ASP A 34 23.31 -14.59 -4.60
CA ASP A 34 23.56 -14.17 -3.22
C ASP A 34 22.32 -13.61 -2.49
N VAL A 35 21.27 -14.43 -2.43
CA VAL A 35 20.01 -14.09 -1.77
C VAL A 35 20.22 -13.88 -0.27
N ASN A 36 19.87 -12.69 0.23
CA ASN A 36 19.86 -12.41 1.66
C ASN A 36 18.80 -13.26 2.38
N PRO A 37 18.94 -13.53 3.69
CA PRO A 37 17.88 -14.15 4.46
C PRO A 37 16.56 -13.37 4.33
N ASP A 38 15.43 -14.09 4.29
CA ASP A 38 14.09 -13.51 4.35
C ASP A 38 13.47 -13.64 5.76
N PRO A 39 13.74 -12.68 6.66
CA PRO A 39 13.18 -12.70 8.00
C PRO A 39 11.73 -12.18 8.06
N LEU A 40 11.17 -11.66 6.96
CA LEU A 40 9.82 -11.09 6.94
C LEU A 40 8.79 -12.08 6.37
N GLY A 41 9.21 -12.99 5.49
CA GLY A 41 8.34 -14.04 4.93
C GLY A 41 7.17 -13.45 4.14
N LEU A 42 7.38 -12.32 3.47
CA LEU A 42 6.33 -11.63 2.74
C LEU A 42 6.15 -12.24 1.34
N PRO A 43 4.94 -12.30 0.81
CA PRO A 43 4.75 -12.68 -0.59
C PRO A 43 5.36 -11.63 -1.52
N ASP A 44 5.80 -12.06 -2.70
CA ASP A 44 6.35 -11.19 -3.73
C ASP A 44 5.34 -10.13 -4.21
N ALA A 45 4.04 -10.44 -4.19
CA ALA A 45 2.99 -9.48 -4.50
C ALA A 45 1.69 -9.81 -3.76
N VAL A 46 0.96 -8.76 -3.38
CA VAL A 46 -0.44 -8.87 -2.94
C VAL A 46 -1.24 -7.84 -3.69
N MET A 47 -2.25 -8.30 -4.45
CA MET A 47 -3.14 -7.45 -5.21
C MET A 47 -4.59 -7.71 -4.80
N LEU A 48 -5.29 -6.64 -4.45
CA LEU A 48 -6.72 -6.64 -4.16
C LEU A 48 -7.49 -6.14 -5.38
N ARG A 49 -8.61 -6.80 -5.68
CA ARG A 49 -9.60 -6.32 -6.66
C ARG A 49 -10.86 -5.90 -5.89
N PRO A 50 -11.03 -4.61 -5.56
CA PRO A 50 -12.16 -4.16 -4.76
C PRO A 50 -13.49 -4.42 -5.45
N SER A 51 -14.49 -4.82 -4.67
CA SER A 51 -15.89 -4.91 -5.11
C SER A 51 -16.60 -3.55 -5.06
N VAL A 52 -16.09 -2.63 -4.24
CA VAL A 52 -16.53 -1.23 -4.11
C VAL A 52 -15.29 -0.35 -3.93
N VAL A 53 -15.29 0.81 -4.59
CA VAL A 53 -14.29 1.88 -4.44
C VAL A 53 -15.00 3.18 -4.14
N ALA A 54 -14.58 3.89 -3.09
CA ALA A 54 -15.00 5.25 -2.82
C ALA A 54 -13.88 6.22 -3.23
N VAL A 55 -14.14 7.06 -4.22
CA VAL A 55 -13.20 8.08 -4.70
C VAL A 55 -13.60 9.42 -4.11
N LEU A 56 -12.72 10.02 -3.31
CA LEU A 56 -12.94 11.31 -2.69
C LEU A 56 -12.26 12.39 -3.54
N ASP A 57 -13.05 13.19 -4.26
CA ASP A 57 -12.57 14.35 -5.00
C ASP A 57 -12.56 15.57 -4.07
N GLY A 58 -11.39 15.87 -3.50
CA GLY A 58 -11.22 17.01 -2.60
C GLY A 58 -11.34 18.38 -3.28
N VAL A 59 -11.25 18.46 -4.62
CA VAL A 59 -11.39 19.72 -5.37
C VAL A 59 -12.86 20.03 -5.58
N LYS A 60 -13.66 19.03 -5.96
CA LYS A 60 -15.12 19.18 -6.14
C LYS A 60 -15.91 19.05 -4.84
N GLY A 61 -15.32 18.47 -3.81
CA GLY A 61 -16.02 18.18 -2.55
C GLY A 61 -17.00 17.01 -2.67
N GLU A 62 -16.73 16.06 -3.57
CA GLU A 62 -17.64 14.96 -3.90
C GLU A 62 -17.04 13.61 -3.51
N VAL A 63 -17.92 12.67 -3.14
CA VAL A 63 -17.54 11.26 -2.95
C VAL A 63 -18.27 10.44 -4.00
N MET A 64 -17.51 9.76 -4.84
CA MET A 64 -18.04 8.86 -5.85
C MET A 64 -17.90 7.42 -5.39
N VAL A 65 -19.02 6.72 -5.22
CA VAL A 65 -19.05 5.30 -4.91
C VAL A 65 -19.19 4.51 -6.20
N VAL A 66 -18.21 3.66 -6.48
CA VAL A 66 -18.17 2.82 -7.68
C VAL A 66 -18.19 1.36 -7.27
N ALA A 67 -19.14 0.61 -7.80
CA ALA A 67 -19.24 -0.84 -7.61
C ALA A 67 -19.11 -1.52 -8.99
N PRO A 68 -17.91 -2.00 -9.36
CA PRO A 68 -17.73 -2.68 -10.64
C PRO A 68 -18.56 -3.97 -10.74
N ALA A 69 -19.23 -4.17 -11.87
CA ALA A 69 -19.96 -5.40 -12.16
C ALA A 69 -19.03 -6.40 -12.87
N TRP A 70 -18.78 -7.54 -12.24
CA TRP A 70 -17.97 -8.63 -12.79
C TRP A 70 -18.86 -9.83 -13.05
N VAL A 71 -18.92 -10.29 -14.31
CA VAL A 71 -19.74 -11.45 -14.69
C VAL A 71 -18.95 -12.71 -14.44
N SER A 72 -19.40 -13.51 -13.47
CA SER A 72 -18.83 -14.83 -13.19
C SER A 72 -19.40 -15.89 -14.15
N SER A 73 -18.65 -16.98 -14.35
CA SER A 73 -19.17 -18.14 -15.09
C SER A 73 -20.47 -18.66 -14.47
N GLY A 74 -21.48 -18.90 -15.30
CA GLY A 74 -22.81 -19.34 -14.86
C GLY A 74 -23.74 -18.23 -14.35
N GLN A 75 -23.34 -16.96 -14.41
CA GLN A 75 -24.16 -15.82 -14.00
C GLN A 75 -24.61 -14.99 -15.21
N SER A 76 -25.87 -14.53 -15.21
CA SER A 76 -26.33 -13.58 -16.23
C SER A 76 -25.78 -12.17 -15.96
N ALA A 77 -25.54 -11.39 -17.02
CA ALA A 77 -25.09 -10.00 -16.89
C ALA A 77 -26.06 -9.14 -16.05
N ARG A 78 -27.37 -9.40 -16.17
CA ARG A 78 -28.40 -8.74 -15.35
C ARG A 78 -28.23 -9.04 -13.86
N ALA A 79 -27.95 -10.29 -13.50
CA ALA A 79 -27.73 -10.67 -12.11
C ALA A 79 -26.44 -10.05 -11.56
N ALA A 80 -25.35 -10.05 -12.33
CA ALA A 80 -24.08 -9.42 -11.93
C ALA A 80 -24.24 -7.90 -11.69
N TYR A 81 -24.98 -7.23 -12.59
CA TYR A 81 -25.30 -5.81 -12.45
C TYR A 81 -26.13 -5.54 -11.19
N ALA A 82 -27.20 -6.33 -10.96
CA ALA A 82 -28.05 -6.17 -9.78
C ALA A 82 -27.25 -6.30 -8.47
N GLN A 83 -26.35 -7.29 -8.38
CA GLN A 83 -25.48 -7.47 -7.21
C GLN A 83 -24.49 -6.31 -7.02
N ALA A 84 -23.92 -5.78 -8.12
CA ALA A 84 -23.03 -4.63 -8.03
C ALA A 84 -23.78 -3.37 -7.58
N ALA A 85 -25.00 -3.14 -8.11
CA ALA A 85 -25.85 -2.04 -7.70
C ALA A 85 -26.24 -2.13 -6.22
N GLU A 86 -26.58 -3.32 -5.73
CA GLU A 86 -26.87 -3.58 -4.31
C GLU A 86 -25.67 -3.21 -3.42
N ARG A 87 -24.47 -3.73 -3.74
CA ARG A 87 -23.23 -3.39 -3.02
C ARG A 87 -22.93 -1.89 -3.02
N GLY A 88 -23.15 -1.21 -4.15
CA GLY A 88 -22.97 0.23 -4.26
C GLY A 88 -23.93 0.99 -3.34
N MET A 89 -25.21 0.61 -3.32
CA MET A 89 -26.20 1.20 -2.43
C MET A 89 -25.94 0.90 -0.95
N ASP A 90 -25.48 -0.29 -0.61
CA ASP A 90 -25.04 -0.63 0.75
C ASP A 90 -23.90 0.27 1.20
N ALA A 91 -22.88 0.47 0.37
CA ALA A 91 -21.76 1.33 0.69
C ALA A 91 -22.18 2.80 0.86
N VAL A 92 -23.12 3.29 0.04
CA VAL A 92 -23.71 4.63 0.23
C VAL A 92 -24.43 4.72 1.58
N ARG A 93 -25.28 3.74 1.92
CA ARG A 93 -25.95 3.69 3.23
C ARG A 93 -24.96 3.68 4.39
N ASP A 94 -23.87 2.93 4.27
CA ASP A 94 -22.84 2.87 5.31
C ASP A 94 -22.08 4.20 5.47
N LEU A 95 -21.84 4.93 4.37
CA LEU A 95 -21.25 6.27 4.41
C LEU A 95 -22.16 7.32 5.05
N GLU A 96 -23.48 7.16 4.92
CA GLU A 96 -24.48 8.05 5.52
C GLU A 96 -24.73 7.77 7.00
N ARG A 97 -24.30 6.61 7.52
CA ARG A 97 -24.45 6.29 8.94
C ARG A 97 -23.64 7.25 9.80
N ALA A 98 -24.22 7.62 10.94
CA ALA A 98 -23.48 8.34 11.97
C ALA A 98 -22.25 7.51 12.37
N LEU A 99 -21.07 8.12 12.23
CA LEU A 99 -19.84 7.50 12.69
C LEU A 99 -19.99 7.20 14.19
N PRO A 100 -19.63 5.98 14.65
CA PRO A 100 -19.50 5.72 16.07
C PRO A 100 -18.63 6.81 16.68
N GLN A 101 -18.97 7.27 17.90
CA GLN A 101 -18.10 8.12 18.71
C GLN A 101 -16.87 7.32 19.17
N SER A 102 -16.08 6.82 18.22
CA SER A 102 -14.76 6.29 18.48
C SER A 102 -13.84 7.47 18.75
N SER A 103 -13.06 7.38 19.83
CA SER A 103 -12.11 8.45 20.13
C SER A 103 -11.12 8.54 18.97
N ARG A 104 -11.03 9.74 18.37
CA ARG A 104 -10.02 10.04 17.35
C ARG A 104 -8.61 10.17 17.96
N ALA A 105 -8.43 9.77 19.22
CA ALA A 105 -7.21 9.92 19.98
C ALA A 105 -6.08 9.09 19.34
N LEU A 106 -4.90 9.68 19.26
CA LEU A 106 -3.72 9.05 18.66
C LEU A 106 -3.02 8.07 19.63
N GLY A 107 -3.71 7.66 20.70
CA GLY A 107 -3.11 7.03 21.88
C GLY A 107 -2.32 8.05 22.71
N GLU A 108 -1.90 7.62 23.90
CA GLU A 108 -0.96 8.38 24.73
C GLU A 108 0.48 8.09 24.29
N ALA A 109 1.34 9.11 24.34
CA ALA A 109 2.77 8.93 24.11
C ALA A 109 3.34 8.04 25.23
N ARG A 110 4.03 6.97 24.84
CA ARG A 110 4.76 6.10 25.75
C ARG A 110 6.22 6.07 25.31
N GLU A 111 7.11 5.97 26.28
CA GLU A 111 8.52 5.68 26.02
C GLU A 111 8.65 4.20 25.65
N ASP A 112 8.65 3.92 24.36
CA ASP A 112 9.03 2.61 23.82
C ASP A 112 10.56 2.50 23.74
N ALA A 113 11.08 1.27 23.78
CA ALA A 113 12.50 1.02 23.56
C ALA A 113 12.94 1.60 22.20
N ALA A 114 14.19 2.04 22.11
CA ALA A 114 14.74 2.62 20.89
C ALA A 114 14.62 1.65 19.69
N PRO A 115 14.41 2.15 18.46
CA PRO A 115 14.43 1.33 17.26
C PRO A 115 15.75 0.56 17.12
N VAL A 116 15.64 -0.70 16.70
CA VAL A 116 16.78 -1.60 16.50
C VAL A 116 17.05 -1.75 15.02
N SER A 117 18.28 -1.49 14.59
CA SER A 117 18.72 -1.72 13.21
C SER A 117 19.17 -3.17 13.01
N ASN A 118 18.97 -3.70 11.79
CA ASN A 118 19.61 -4.95 11.36
C ASN A 118 21.11 -4.77 11.02
N PHE A 119 21.64 -3.55 11.09
CA PHE A 119 23.04 -3.22 10.90
C PHE A 119 23.65 -2.65 12.17
N THR A 120 24.94 -2.93 12.39
CA THR A 120 25.76 -2.08 13.26
C THR A 120 26.15 -0.81 12.50
N ARG A 121 26.39 0.28 13.23
CA ARG A 121 26.84 1.55 12.62
C ARG A 121 28.12 1.37 11.78
N GLU A 122 29.10 0.66 12.33
CA GLU A 122 30.37 0.41 11.63
C GLU A 122 30.16 -0.56 10.45
N GLY A 123 29.27 -1.54 10.58
CA GLY A 123 28.90 -2.42 9.47
C GLY A 123 28.27 -1.67 8.30
N TYR A 124 27.40 -0.69 8.56
CA TYR A 124 26.80 0.13 7.51
C TYR A 124 27.83 1.02 6.82
N LYS A 125 28.76 1.62 7.58
CA LYS A 125 29.87 2.39 7.00
C LYS A 125 30.78 1.53 6.13
N ALA A 126 31.08 0.30 6.57
CA ALA A 126 31.87 -0.64 5.78
C ALA A 126 31.18 -1.01 4.46
N ALA A 127 29.85 -1.21 4.48
CA ALA A 127 29.08 -1.44 3.26
C ALA A 127 29.15 -0.23 2.29
N VAL A 128 29.11 1.00 2.82
CA VAL A 128 29.27 2.23 2.03
C VAL A 128 30.69 2.34 1.44
N GLU A 129 31.74 2.05 2.19
CA GLU A 129 33.11 2.05 1.65
C GLU A 129 33.28 0.98 0.56
N LYS A 130 32.74 -0.23 0.77
CA LYS A 130 32.74 -1.27 -0.26
C LYS A 130 32.02 -0.82 -1.54
N ALA A 131 30.88 -0.16 -1.42
CA ALA A 131 30.17 0.42 -2.56
C ALA A 131 31.03 1.46 -3.31
N LYS A 132 31.75 2.32 -2.58
CA LYS A 132 32.66 3.30 -3.19
C LYS A 132 33.83 2.65 -3.90
N ASP A 133 34.34 1.54 -3.38
CA ASP A 133 35.42 0.80 -4.03
C ASP A 133 34.97 0.20 -5.36
N TYR A 134 33.77 -0.39 -5.41
CA TYR A 134 33.17 -0.83 -6.69
C TYR A 134 32.99 0.32 -7.69
N ILE A 135 32.60 1.51 -7.20
CA ILE A 135 32.49 2.70 -8.06
C ILE A 135 33.85 3.11 -8.62
N ARG A 136 34.89 3.15 -7.77
CA ARG A 136 36.26 3.51 -8.20
C ARG A 136 36.87 2.50 -9.16
N ALA A 137 36.54 1.21 -8.99
CA ALA A 137 36.95 0.15 -9.89
C ALA A 137 36.26 0.21 -11.25
N GLY A 138 35.16 0.97 -11.36
CA GLY A 138 34.37 1.11 -12.58
C GLY A 138 33.29 0.05 -12.75
N ASP A 139 32.99 -0.73 -11.71
CA ASP A 139 32.00 -1.81 -11.78
C ASP A 139 30.56 -1.26 -11.83
N ILE A 140 30.31 -0.15 -11.12
CA ILE A 140 29.00 0.51 -11.05
C ILE A 140 29.18 2.03 -10.97
N PHE A 141 28.17 2.80 -11.36
CA PHE A 141 28.16 4.26 -11.15
C PHE A 141 27.60 4.66 -9.79
N GLN A 142 26.60 3.91 -9.30
CA GLN A 142 25.91 4.17 -8.06
C GLN A 142 25.24 2.89 -7.55
N VAL A 143 25.14 2.74 -6.22
CA VAL A 143 24.28 1.77 -5.54
C VAL A 143 23.59 2.45 -4.36
N VAL A 144 22.37 2.01 -4.03
CA VAL A 144 21.57 2.53 -2.92
C VAL A 144 21.46 1.45 -1.84
N PRO A 145 22.44 1.33 -0.93
CA PRO A 145 22.33 0.41 0.20
C PRO A 145 21.24 0.90 1.16
N SER A 146 20.59 -0.04 1.85
CA SER A 146 19.56 0.25 2.85
C SER A 146 19.75 -0.59 4.11
N GLN A 147 19.10 -0.17 5.19
CA GLN A 147 19.02 -0.92 6.45
C GLN A 147 17.59 -0.87 6.96
N ARG A 148 17.19 -1.89 7.72
CA ARG A 148 15.87 -2.00 8.32
C ARG A 148 15.95 -1.65 9.80
N TRP A 149 15.07 -0.75 10.22
CA TRP A 149 14.83 -0.43 11.61
C TRP A 149 13.52 -1.07 12.06
N THR A 150 13.53 -1.65 13.25
CA THR A 150 12.36 -2.29 13.86
C THR A 150 12.11 -1.71 15.24
N GLN A 151 10.85 -1.41 15.54
CA GLN A 151 10.41 -0.99 16.87
C GLN A 151 9.07 -1.66 17.18
N THR A 152 8.86 -2.06 18.44
CA THR A 152 7.55 -2.55 18.88
C THR A 152 6.53 -1.42 18.81
N PHE A 153 5.44 -1.63 18.07
CA PHE A 153 4.33 -0.70 17.97
C PHE A 153 3.06 -1.33 18.54
N ARG A 154 2.47 -0.70 19.57
CA ARG A 154 1.33 -1.25 20.33
C ARG A 154 0.00 -0.56 20.06
N GLN A 155 0.01 0.50 19.26
CA GLN A 155 -1.20 1.24 18.91
C GLN A 155 -1.86 0.63 17.66
N PRO A 156 -3.13 0.97 17.37
CA PRO A 156 -3.76 0.58 16.11
C PRO A 156 -2.93 1.09 14.91
N PRO A 157 -2.63 0.26 13.90
CA PRO A 157 -1.84 0.67 12.74
C PRO A 157 -2.41 1.90 12.01
N PHE A 158 -3.74 2.03 11.95
CA PHE A 158 -4.39 3.19 11.35
C PHE A 158 -4.09 4.51 12.07
N SER A 159 -3.79 4.48 13.37
CA SER A 159 -3.37 5.67 14.12
C SER A 159 -2.00 6.17 13.65
N LEU A 160 -1.09 5.27 13.26
CA LEU A 160 0.20 5.65 12.66
C LEU A 160 -0.02 6.36 11.32
N TYR A 161 -0.87 5.80 10.44
CA TYR A 161 -1.23 6.42 9.17
C TYR A 161 -1.82 7.83 9.37
N ARG A 162 -2.75 8.00 10.31
CA ARG A 162 -3.35 9.30 10.62
C ARG A 162 -2.32 10.31 11.12
N SER A 163 -1.37 9.86 11.94
CA SER A 163 -0.27 10.71 12.43
C SER A 163 0.64 11.15 11.29
N LEU A 164 1.11 10.19 10.47
CA LEU A 164 1.97 10.45 9.30
C LEU A 164 1.31 11.37 8.27
N ARG A 165 0.02 11.17 7.98
CA ARG A 165 -0.72 12.04 7.05
C ARG A 165 -0.74 13.49 7.50
N ARG A 166 -0.69 13.75 8.80
CA ARG A 166 -0.65 15.10 9.36
C ARG A 166 0.77 15.67 9.40
N THR A 167 1.77 14.85 9.75
CA THR A 167 3.15 15.32 9.96
C THR A 167 3.99 15.36 8.68
N ASN A 168 3.72 14.46 7.74
CA ASN A 168 4.43 14.36 6.47
C ASN A 168 3.46 14.00 5.33
N PRO A 169 2.61 14.95 4.89
CA PRO A 169 1.72 14.73 3.77
C PRO A 169 2.52 14.49 2.50
N SER A 170 2.42 13.29 1.94
CA SER A 170 3.07 12.92 0.68
C SER A 170 2.02 12.78 -0.45
N PRO A 171 2.44 12.87 -1.73
CA PRO A 171 1.54 12.59 -2.86
C PRO A 171 1.07 11.13 -2.92
N PHE A 172 1.77 10.20 -2.23
CA PHE A 172 1.46 8.77 -2.21
C PHE A 172 1.30 8.28 -0.78
N MET A 173 0.06 8.27 -0.29
CA MET A 173 -0.32 7.83 1.05
C MET A 173 -1.24 6.62 0.95
N PHE A 174 -0.94 5.56 1.70
CA PHE A 174 -1.71 4.32 1.72
C PHE A 174 -1.70 3.68 3.11
N TYR A 175 -2.73 2.88 3.38
CA TYR A 175 -2.93 2.07 4.58
C TYR A 175 -3.62 0.77 4.19
#